data_AF-A0AA37BJS2-F1
#
_entry.id   AF-A0AA37BJS2-F1
#
_cell.length_a   1.000
_cell.length_b   1.000
_cell.length_c   1.000
_cell.angle_alpha   90.00
_cell.angle_beta   90.00
_cell.angle_gamma   90.00
#
_symmetry.space_group_name_H-M   'P 1'
#
loop_
_entity.id
_entity.type
_entity.pdbx_description
1 polymer ?
#
loop_
_entity_poly.entity_id
_entity_poly.type
_entity_poly.pdbx_seq_one_letter_code
_entity_poly.pdbx_strand_id
1 'polypeptide(L)'
;MNVERVEALTAAGRMRPPGLAEVAAARADGRWAAAYAAQREAVVPPDLAEALAARPEAAARFEALGRTGRYRVVLPLLKARTPAGRAARLERAVLGLLDG
;
A
#
# COMPACT_ATOMS: atom_id res chain seq x y z
N MET A 1 -10.99 -12.33 -2.32
CA MET A 1 -11.79 -11.13 -1.99
C MET A 1 -11.26 -9.95 -2.79
N ASN A 2 -12.10 -9.12 -3.41
CA ASN A 2 -11.61 -7.94 -4.14
C ASN A 2 -11.60 -6.72 -3.22
N VAL A 3 -10.50 -6.56 -2.48
CA VAL A 3 -10.27 -5.49 -1.49
C VAL A 3 -10.49 -4.10 -2.13
N GLU A 4 -9.99 -3.90 -3.34
CA GLU A 4 -10.15 -2.67 -4.13
C GLU A 4 -11.60 -2.25 -4.34
N ARG A 5 -12.44 -3.21 -4.77
CA ARG A 5 -13.87 -2.95 -5.02
C ARG A 5 -14.61 -2.61 -3.72
N VAL A 6 -14.24 -3.27 -2.63
CA VAL A 6 -14.84 -3.06 -1.31
C VAL A 6 -14.44 -1.70 -0.73
N GLU A 7 -13.17 -1.29 -0.84
CA GLU A 7 -12.71 0.04 -0.43
C GLU A 7 -13.39 1.14 -1.24
N ALA A 8 -13.48 1.00 -2.57
CA ALA A 8 -14.13 1.98 -3.44
C ALA A 8 -15.62 2.14 -3.12
N LEU A 9 -16.33 1.04 -2.87
CA LEU A 9 -17.74 1.09 -2.48
C LEU A 9 -17.93 1.66 -1.06
N THR A 10 -17.00 1.41 -0.14
CA THR A 10 -17.02 1.97 1.22
C THR A 10 -16.76 3.48 1.19
N ALA A 11 -15.73 3.94 0.47
CA ALA A 11 -15.39 5.35 0.32
C ALA A 11 -16.52 6.15 -0.38
N ALA A 12 -17.24 5.51 -1.31
CA ALA A 12 -18.40 6.11 -1.96
C ALA A 12 -19.69 6.02 -1.12
N GLY A 13 -19.67 5.39 0.06
CA GLY A 13 -20.88 5.15 0.87
C GLY A 13 -21.90 4.22 0.21
N ARG A 14 -21.50 3.44 -0.81
CA ARG A 14 -22.36 2.58 -1.63
C ARG A 14 -22.32 1.11 -1.22
N MET A 15 -21.74 0.81 -0.06
CA MET A 15 -21.61 -0.56 0.40
C MET A 15 -22.97 -1.10 0.87
N ARG A 16 -23.34 -2.29 0.37
CA ARG A 16 -24.60 -2.95 0.73
C ARG A 16 -24.41 -3.88 1.93
N PRO A 17 -25.45 -4.16 2.74
CA PRO A 17 -25.36 -4.99 3.93
C PRO A 17 -24.67 -6.36 3.73
N PRO A 18 -24.92 -7.12 2.63
CA PRO A 18 -24.23 -8.39 2.40
C PRO A 18 -22.71 -8.22 2.21
N GLY A 19 -22.30 -7.12 1.58
CA GLY A 19 -20.89 -6.84 1.37
C GLY A 19 -20.19 -6.38 2.66
N LEU A 20 -20.89 -5.71 3.57
CA LEU A 20 -20.38 -5.39 4.90
C LEU A 20 -20.23 -6.66 5.76
N ALA A 21 -21.18 -7.60 5.66
CA ALA A 21 -21.10 -8.88 6.35
C ALA A 21 -19.92 -9.73 5.87
N GLU A 22 -19.68 -9.78 4.56
CA GLU A 22 -18.53 -10.47 3.97
C GLU A 22 -17.19 -9.85 4.41
N VAL A 23 -17.13 -8.51 4.54
CA VAL A 23 -15.97 -7.81 5.14
C VAL A 23 -15.77 -8.17 6.59
N ALA A 24 -16.84 -8.18 7.39
CA ALA A 24 -16.77 -8.54 8.80
C ALA A 24 -16.29 -10.00 8.99
N ALA A 25 -16.82 -10.94 8.20
CA ALA A 25 -16.41 -12.34 8.22
C ALA A 25 -14.93 -12.49 7.82
N ALA A 26 -14.51 -11.84 6.73
CA ALA A 26 -13.12 -11.87 6.29
C ALA A 26 -12.15 -11.20 7.28
N ARG A 27 -12.61 -10.20 8.04
CA ARG A 27 -11.82 -9.60 9.13
C ARG A 27 -11.69 -10.55 10.31
N ALA A 28 -12.77 -11.24 10.67
CA ALA A 28 -12.79 -12.17 11.80
C ALA A 28 -11.91 -13.40 11.58
N ASP A 29 -11.77 -13.88 10.34
CA ASP A 29 -10.96 -15.05 10.01
C ASP A 29 -9.60 -14.72 9.35
N GLY A 30 -9.23 -13.44 9.32
CA GLY A 30 -7.93 -12.98 8.83
C GLY A 30 -7.78 -12.95 7.30
N ARG A 31 -8.74 -13.46 6.53
CA ARG A 31 -8.70 -13.38 5.04
C ARG A 31 -8.62 -11.95 4.53
N TRP A 32 -9.16 -10.99 5.29
CA TRP A 32 -9.08 -9.55 4.97
C TRP A 32 -7.65 -9.03 5.05
N ALA A 33 -6.95 -9.30 6.15
CA ALA A 33 -5.58 -8.87 6.36
C ALA A 33 -4.63 -9.52 5.33
N ALA A 34 -4.80 -10.82 5.09
CA ALA A 34 -4.02 -11.55 4.09
C ALA A 34 -4.26 -11.03 2.66
N ALA A 35 -5.51 -10.76 2.27
CA ALA A 35 -5.83 -10.23 0.95
C ALA A 35 -5.29 -8.80 0.75
N TYR A 36 -5.37 -7.96 1.80
CA TYR A 36 -4.81 -6.61 1.77
C TYR A 36 -3.29 -6.64 1.65
N ALA A 37 -2.61 -7.49 2.42
CA ALA A 37 -1.16 -7.67 2.37
C ALA A 37 -0.69 -8.14 0.98
N ALA A 38 -1.34 -9.16 0.41
CA ALA A 38 -0.99 -9.68 -0.91
C ALA A 38 -1.20 -8.62 -2.02
N GLN A 39 -2.27 -7.83 -1.95
CA GLN A 39 -2.49 -6.73 -2.90
C GLN A 39 -1.46 -5.62 -2.73
N ARG A 40 -1.13 -5.27 -1.48
CA ARG A 40 -0.08 -4.29 -1.17
C ARG A 40 1.27 -4.76 -1.71
N GLU A 41 1.66 -6.00 -1.46
CA GLU A 41 2.91 -6.59 -1.98
C GLU A 41 2.93 -6.63 -3.51
N ALA A 42 1.80 -6.91 -4.16
CA ALA A 42 1.70 -6.85 -5.62
C ALA A 42 1.90 -5.43 -6.19
N VAL A 43 1.64 -4.38 -5.39
CA VAL A 43 1.74 -2.97 -5.81
C VAL A 43 3.04 -2.31 -5.33
N VAL A 44 3.63 -2.78 -4.23
CA VAL A 44 4.85 -2.22 -3.63
C VAL A 44 6.08 -2.99 -4.14
N PRO A 45 7.04 -2.33 -4.81
CA PRO A 45 8.24 -3.00 -5.26
C PRO A 45 9.05 -3.60 -4.10
N PRO A 46 9.71 -4.77 -4.30
CA PRO A 46 10.39 -5.48 -3.21
C PRO A 46 11.46 -4.66 -2.47
N ASP A 47 12.25 -3.88 -3.18
CA ASP A 47 13.28 -3.00 -2.63
C ASP A 47 12.69 -1.84 -1.80
N LEU A 48 11.49 -1.35 -2.16
CA LEU A 48 10.76 -0.41 -1.32
C LEU A 48 10.21 -1.11 -0.06
N ALA A 49 9.67 -2.31 -0.20
CA ALA A 49 9.19 -3.07 0.96
C ALA A 49 10.31 -3.36 1.97
N GLU A 50 11.50 -3.74 1.49
CA GLU A 50 12.69 -3.97 2.31
C GLU A 50 13.17 -2.67 2.99
N ALA A 51 13.25 -1.56 2.25
CA ALA A 51 13.65 -0.28 2.81
C ALA A 51 12.66 0.25 3.87
N LEU A 52 11.37 -0.01 3.70
CA LEU A 52 10.34 0.31 4.71
C LEU A 52 10.44 -0.63 5.93
N ALA A 53 10.69 -1.93 5.73
CA ALA A 53 10.89 -2.87 6.83
C ALA A 53 12.08 -2.50 7.72
N ALA A 54 13.15 -1.95 7.12
CA ALA A 54 14.31 -1.43 7.86
C ALA A 54 14.02 -0.12 8.62
N ARG A 55 12.91 0.57 8.33
CA ARG A 55 12.55 1.88 8.90
C ARG A 55 11.07 1.92 9.29
N PRO A 56 10.72 1.44 10.51
CA PRO A 56 9.34 1.29 10.95
C PRO A 56 8.52 2.58 10.90
N GLU A 57 9.15 3.73 11.14
CA GLU A 57 8.49 5.04 11.04
C GLU A 57 8.09 5.37 9.59
N ALA A 58 9.00 5.18 8.63
CA ALA A 58 8.68 5.36 7.21
C ALA A 58 7.61 4.36 6.76
N ALA A 59 7.65 3.12 7.25
CA ALA A 59 6.61 2.13 7.00
C ALA A 59 5.24 2.60 7.50
N ALA A 60 5.15 3.09 8.75
CA ALA A 60 3.90 3.60 9.30
C ALA A 60 3.36 4.80 8.49
N ARG A 61 4.24 5.72 8.08
CA ARG A 61 3.88 6.86 7.23
C ARG A 61 3.40 6.42 5.86
N PHE A 62 4.09 5.47 5.24
CA PHE A 62 3.67 4.87 3.97
C PHE A 62 2.31 4.16 4.09
N GLU A 63 2.08 3.45 5.20
CA GLU A 63 0.79 2.81 5.47
C GLU A 63 -0.32 3.84 5.69
N ALA A 64 -0.03 4.97 6.32
CA ALA A 64 -0.98 6.06 6.49
C ALA A 64 -1.33 6.77 5.16
N LEU A 65 -0.51 6.62 4.12
CA LEU A 65 -0.84 7.16 2.80
C LEU A 65 -2.03 6.42 2.19
N GLY A 66 -3.00 7.18 1.69
CA GLY A 66 -4.01 6.66 0.76
C GLY A 66 -3.40 6.26 -0.59
N ARG A 67 -4.20 5.62 -1.44
CA ARG A 67 -3.81 5.07 -2.76
C ARG A 67 -2.97 6.04 -3.60
N THR A 68 -3.41 7.29 -3.74
CA THR A 68 -2.71 8.31 -4.53
C THR A 68 -1.33 8.63 -3.96
N GLY A 69 -1.19 8.68 -2.63
CA GLY A 69 0.08 8.89 -1.95
C GLY A 69 1.04 7.74 -2.20
N ARG A 70 0.60 6.50 -1.95
CA ARG A 70 1.42 5.30 -2.22
C ARG A 70 1.84 5.21 -3.68
N TYR A 71 0.94 5.51 -4.61
CA TYR A 71 1.25 5.52 -6.04
C TYR A 71 2.29 6.58 -6.42
N ARG A 72 2.26 7.77 -5.80
CA ARG A 72 3.28 8.82 -6.01
C ARG A 72 4.66 8.38 -5.53
N VAL A 73 4.74 7.55 -4.50
CA VAL A 73 6.00 6.97 -4.00
C VAL A 73 6.51 5.86 -4.92
N VAL A 74 5.62 4.96 -5.36
CA VAL A 74 5.98 3.78 -6.17
C VAL A 74 6.30 4.12 -7.62
N LEU A 75 5.53 5.02 -8.25
CA LEU A 75 5.63 5.29 -9.69
C LEU A 75 7.03 5.73 -10.15
N PRO A 76 7.75 6.63 -9.43
CA PRO A 76 9.12 6.98 -9.79
C PRO A 76 10.08 5.78 -9.78
N LEU A 77 9.90 4.84 -8.85
CA LEU A 77 10.73 3.62 -8.78
C LEU A 77 10.50 2.73 -10.00
N LEU A 78 9.24 2.50 -10.37
CA LEU A 78 8.87 1.72 -11.55
C LEU A 78 9.38 2.35 -12.87
N LYS A 79 9.50 3.68 -12.92
CA LYS A 79 10.02 4.42 -14.08
C LYS A 79 11.55 4.50 -14.14
N ALA A 80 12.26 4.04 -13.11
CA ALA A 80 13.71 4.09 -13.08
C ALA A 80 14.31 3.13 -14.13
N ARG A 81 15.18 3.65 -15.01
CA ARG A 81 15.77 2.89 -16.13
C ARG A 81 17.15 2.30 -15.81
N THR A 82 17.76 2.72 -14.70
CA THR A 82 19.09 2.26 -14.28
C THR A 82 19.06 1.88 -12.80
N PRO A 83 19.88 0.91 -12.36
CA PRO A 83 19.98 0.54 -10.95
C PRO A 83 20.35 1.73 -10.04
N ALA A 84 21.34 2.54 -10.46
CA ALA A 84 21.75 3.73 -9.71
C ALA A 84 20.61 4.76 -9.60
N GLY A 85 19.89 5.00 -10.70
CA GLY A 85 18.74 5.90 -10.71
C GLY A 85 17.56 5.38 -9.89
N ARG A 86 17.43 4.06 -9.74
CA ARG A 86 16.43 3.43 -8.88
C ARG A 86 16.79 3.60 -7.41
N ALA A 87 18.04 3.30 -7.02
CA ALA A 87 18.53 3.48 -5.66
C ALA A 87 18.35 4.93 -5.18
N ALA A 88 18.75 5.92 -5.99
CA ALA A 88 18.59 7.34 -5.64
C ALA A 88 17.13 7.82 -5.56
N ARG A 89 16.19 7.12 -6.20
CA ARG A 89 14.75 7.40 -6.06
C ARG A 89 14.16 6.69 -4.85
N LEU A 90 14.62 5.48 -4.54
CA LEU A 90 14.24 4.71 -3.36
C LEU A 90 14.62 5.47 -2.09
N GLU A 91 15.86 5.96 -2.01
CA GLU A 91 16.33 6.74 -0.87
C GLU A 91 15.49 8.00 -0.68
N ARG A 92 15.23 8.76 -1.75
CA ARG A 92 14.36 9.95 -1.70
C ARG A 92 12.92 9.63 -1.32
N ALA A 93 12.38 8.51 -1.81
CA ALA A 93 11.04 8.06 -1.46
C ALA A 93 10.92 7.79 0.04
N VAL A 94 11.93 7.14 0.64
CA VAL A 94 11.95 6.82 2.07
C VAL A 94 12.20 8.07 2.92
N LEU A 95 13.13 8.94 2.53
CA LEU A 95 13.38 10.20 3.23
C LEU A 95 12.14 11.11 3.21
N GLY A 96 11.50 11.25 2.05
CA GLY A 96 10.28 12.07 1.93
C GLY A 96 9.08 11.55 2.73
N LEU A 97 9.09 10.29 3.19
CA LEU A 97 8.10 9.77 4.14
C LEU A 97 8.38 10.19 5.59
N LEU A 98 9.63 10.48 5.92
CA LEU A 98 10.08 10.88 7.26
C LEU A 98 10.03 12.41 7.45
N ASP A 99 10.17 13.17 6.38
CA ASP A 99 10.16 14.65 6.40
C ASP A 99 8.73 15.27 6.50
N GLY A 100 7.69 14.45 6.70
CA GLY A 100 6.27 14.86 6.66
C GLY A 100 5.47 14.65 7.94
#